data_AF-A0A3M7T3F7-F1
#
_entry.id   AF-A0A3M7T3F7-F1
#
_cell.length_a   1.000
_cell.length_b   1.000
_cell.length_c   1.000
_cell.angle_alpha   90.00
_cell.angle_beta   90.00
_cell.angle_gamma   90.00
#
_symmetry.space_group_name_H-M   'P 1'
#
loop_
_entity.id
_entity.type
_entity.pdbx_description
1 polymer ?
#
loop_
_entity_poly.entity_id
_entity_poly.type
_entity_poly.pdbx_seq_one_letter_code
_entity_poly.pdbx_strand_id
1 'polypeptide(L)'
;MPDTDDVAMVQDDDFELVNSTDTFLANYSVNQTVNDLQNISKANTTTIDEDNTGEKLTLGIDENALQSTQFTDTTGFDFNSGSVWIYPVNENQPMRSYQFSIVEQCLHKNTMVVLPTGMGKTFIAAVVMYNFYRWYPLGKTIFMAPTKPLVNQQSDACYQIVGIPKNDMTSMTGQMAPEKRKLLWNTKRVFFLTPQVISNDILRGTVDSDLIKCVVIDEAHKALGDYAFCKVIESISESNKNFRIIALTATPGSDIKAVQNVINKLLISHIELRSDDSIDIQQYSNNRTVDKYVLSLSDEILKIRNAYYKTFFVLQKVNK
;
A
#
# COMPACT_ATOMS: atom_id res chain seq x y z
N MET A 1 -31.88 21.03 -59.59
CA MET A 1 -31.13 19.86 -60.04
C MET A 1 -29.69 20.05 -59.63
N PRO A 2 -28.98 19.04 -59.10
CA PRO A 2 -29.39 17.70 -58.63
C PRO A 2 -29.26 17.62 -57.07
N ASP A 3 -29.49 16.54 -56.32
CA ASP A 3 -30.17 15.25 -56.43
C ASP A 3 -30.42 14.73 -54.99
N THR A 4 -31.37 13.81 -54.87
CA THR A 4 -31.87 13.16 -53.66
C THR A 4 -30.99 12.01 -53.15
N ASP A 5 -31.25 11.64 -51.90
CA ASP A 5 -31.00 10.34 -51.25
C ASP A 5 -29.56 9.92 -50.94
N ASP A 6 -29.20 9.99 -49.65
CA ASP A 6 -28.76 8.79 -48.93
C ASP A 6 -28.78 9.02 -47.40
N VAL A 7 -29.83 8.46 -46.79
CA VAL A 7 -29.93 8.25 -45.34
C VAL A 7 -29.21 6.94 -45.04
N ALA A 8 -27.94 7.02 -44.63
CA ALA A 8 -27.23 5.90 -44.05
C ALA A 8 -27.47 5.86 -42.54
N MET A 9 -28.50 5.11 -42.15
CA MET A 9 -28.63 4.50 -40.83
C MET A 9 -27.41 3.61 -40.59
N VAL A 10 -26.45 4.07 -39.79
CA VAL A 10 -25.45 3.17 -39.22
C VAL A 10 -26.11 2.51 -38.01
N GLN A 11 -26.33 1.22 -38.16
CA GLN A 11 -26.88 0.31 -37.17
C GLN A 11 -26.06 0.36 -35.87
N ASP A 12 -26.79 0.31 -34.76
CA ASP A 12 -26.25 0.00 -33.43
C ASP A 12 -25.48 -1.32 -33.51
N ASP A 13 -24.15 -1.24 -33.64
CA ASP A 13 -23.26 -2.36 -33.40
C ASP A 13 -23.15 -2.54 -31.89
N ASP A 14 -23.70 -3.66 -31.44
CA ASP A 14 -23.70 -4.20 -30.09
C ASP A 14 -22.38 -3.93 -29.35
N PHE A 15 -22.43 -2.97 -28.41
CA PHE A 15 -21.42 -2.84 -27.38
C PHE A 15 -21.63 -4.01 -26.40
N GLU A 16 -20.99 -5.15 -26.68
CA GLU A 16 -20.91 -6.27 -25.75
C GLU A 16 -20.40 -5.75 -24.40
N LEU A 17 -21.34 -5.65 -23.45
CA LEU A 17 -21.07 -5.56 -22.04
C LEU A 17 -20.28 -6.80 -21.64
N VAL A 18 -18.95 -6.68 -21.63
CA VAL A 18 -18.09 -7.61 -20.90
C VAL A 18 -18.38 -7.40 -19.41
N ASN A 19 -19.39 -8.11 -18.92
CA ASN A 19 -19.63 -8.32 -17.49
C ASN A 19 -18.38 -8.99 -16.91
N SER A 20 -17.49 -8.20 -16.31
CA SER A 20 -16.41 -8.72 -15.46
C SER A 20 -17.01 -9.00 -14.07
N THR A 21 -17.74 -10.11 -13.95
CA THR A 21 -18.42 -10.53 -12.71
C THR A 21 -17.89 -11.83 -12.15
N ASP A 22 -16.57 -12.03 -12.09
CA ASP A 22 -15.99 -13.19 -11.40
C ASP A 22 -14.81 -12.78 -10.48
N THR A 23 -15.04 -11.78 -9.63
CA THR A 23 -14.18 -11.54 -8.44
C THR A 23 -14.85 -12.18 -7.24
N PHE A 24 -14.37 -13.34 -6.79
CA PHE A 24 -14.92 -14.04 -5.63
C PHE A 24 -14.27 -13.48 -4.36
N LEU A 25 -15.06 -12.93 -3.45
CA LEU A 25 -14.59 -12.38 -2.19
C LEU A 25 -14.63 -13.47 -1.11
N ALA A 26 -13.47 -13.97 -0.69
CA ALA A 26 -13.36 -14.97 0.37
C ALA A 26 -13.34 -14.30 1.76
N ASN A 27 -14.11 -14.83 2.71
CA ASN A 27 -14.17 -14.36 4.09
C ASN A 27 -13.19 -15.17 4.96
N TYR A 28 -12.35 -14.47 5.73
CA TYR A 28 -11.42 -15.05 6.69
C TYR A 28 -11.75 -14.54 8.09
N SER A 29 -11.90 -15.43 9.06
CA SER A 29 -12.15 -15.03 10.45
C SER A 29 -10.90 -14.39 11.06
N VAL A 30 -11.07 -13.26 11.75
CA VAL A 30 -9.97 -12.55 12.44
C VAL A 30 -9.35 -13.42 13.56
N ASN A 31 -10.10 -14.38 14.11
CA ASN A 31 -9.65 -15.23 15.23
C ASN A 31 -9.11 -16.61 14.83
N GLN A 32 -9.22 -17.03 13.56
CA GLN A 32 -8.76 -18.37 13.13
C GLN A 32 -7.28 -18.42 12.72
N THR A 33 -6.68 -17.32 12.26
CA THR A 33 -5.30 -17.36 11.75
C THR A 33 -4.22 -17.56 12.82
N VAL A 34 -4.54 -17.35 14.11
CA VAL A 34 -3.65 -17.71 15.22
C VAL A 34 -3.56 -19.23 15.41
N ASN A 35 -4.63 -19.97 15.15
CA ASN A 35 -4.69 -21.42 15.35
C ASN A 35 -4.04 -22.19 14.17
N ASP A 36 -4.14 -21.67 12.95
CA ASP A 36 -3.55 -22.33 11.77
C ASP A 36 -2.02 -22.26 11.77
N LEU A 37 -1.41 -21.19 12.30
CA LEU A 37 0.04 -21.08 12.50
C LEU A 37 0.56 -22.01 13.61
N GLN A 38 -0.24 -22.30 14.64
CA GLN A 38 0.11 -23.29 15.67
C GLN A 38 0.06 -24.73 15.15
N ASN A 39 -0.73 -25.01 14.11
CA ASN A 39 -0.77 -26.32 13.48
C ASN A 39 0.38 -26.53 12.47
N ILE A 40 0.86 -25.45 11.83
CA ILE A 40 2.03 -25.51 10.94
C ILE A 40 3.34 -25.66 11.74
N SER A 41 3.45 -25.05 12.94
CA SER A 41 4.64 -25.26 13.80
C SER A 41 4.71 -26.66 14.41
N LYS A 42 3.55 -27.28 14.71
CA LYS A 42 3.47 -28.68 15.18
C LYS A 42 3.80 -29.70 14.10
N ALA A 43 3.67 -29.35 12.82
CA ALA A 43 3.97 -30.26 11.71
C ALA A 43 5.47 -30.40 11.38
N ASN A 44 6.35 -29.53 11.92
CA ASN A 44 7.78 -29.48 11.57
C ASN A 44 8.74 -29.80 12.74
N THR A 45 8.27 -30.38 13.85
CA THR A 45 9.18 -30.79 14.93
C THR A 45 9.41 -32.30 14.88
N THR A 46 10.41 -32.70 14.10
CA THR A 46 11.01 -34.02 14.19
C THR A 46 11.60 -34.21 15.58
N THR A 47 11.24 -35.31 16.22
CA THR A 47 11.73 -35.79 17.51
C THR A 47 13.26 -35.79 17.59
N ILE A 48 13.81 -35.13 18.60
CA ILE A 48 15.12 -35.46 19.17
C ILE A 48 14.91 -35.65 20.67
N ASP A 49 15.29 -36.83 21.12
CA ASP A 49 15.10 -37.34 22.47
C ASP A 49 15.86 -36.56 23.55
N GLU A 50 15.36 -36.78 24.75
CA GLU A 50 15.63 -36.20 26.07
C GLU A 50 17.11 -36.06 26.45
N ASP A 51 17.43 -34.98 27.15
CA ASP A 51 18.34 -35.08 28.29
C ASP A 51 17.94 -34.15 29.45
N ASN A 52 18.03 -34.72 30.64
CA ASN A 52 17.57 -34.24 31.93
C ASN A 52 18.31 -33.00 32.43
N THR A 53 17.60 -31.90 32.71
CA THR A 53 17.81 -31.08 33.91
C THR A 53 16.53 -30.31 34.23
N GLY A 54 15.89 -30.68 35.34
CA GLY A 54 14.69 -30.03 35.83
C GLY A 54 14.98 -28.65 36.42
N GLU A 55 14.43 -27.62 35.79
CA GLU A 55 14.08 -26.37 36.46
C GLU A 55 12.81 -25.80 35.82
N LYS A 56 11.67 -26.01 36.47
CA LYS A 56 10.36 -25.56 35.98
C LYS A 56 10.16 -24.09 36.39
N LEU A 57 10.74 -23.17 35.63
CA LEU A 57 10.42 -21.74 35.72
C LEU A 57 8.98 -21.52 35.22
N THR A 58 8.05 -21.49 36.16
CA THR A 58 6.64 -21.18 35.88
C THR A 58 6.50 -19.66 35.80
N LEU A 59 6.66 -19.11 34.60
CA LEU A 59 6.19 -17.75 34.31
C LEU A 59 4.66 -17.81 34.25
N GLY A 60 4.02 -17.60 35.40
CA GLY A 60 2.58 -17.44 35.49
C GLY A 60 2.16 -16.27 34.59
N ILE A 61 1.47 -16.57 33.50
CA ILE A 61 0.71 -15.57 32.76
C ILE A 61 -0.47 -15.23 33.66
N ASP A 62 -0.47 -14.02 34.22
CA ASP A 62 -1.63 -13.51 34.94
C ASP A 62 -2.76 -13.28 33.92
N GLU A 63 -3.67 -14.25 33.79
CA GLU A 63 -4.79 -14.22 32.86
C GLU A 63 -5.71 -13.00 33.08
N ASN A 64 -5.63 -12.35 34.24
CA ASN A 64 -6.37 -11.12 34.53
C ASN A 64 -5.73 -9.86 33.92
N ALA A 65 -4.44 -9.87 33.60
CA ALA A 65 -3.77 -8.73 32.96
C ALA A 65 -4.18 -8.56 31.48
N LEU A 66 -4.70 -9.62 30.85
CA LEU A 66 -5.27 -9.58 29.50
C LEU A 66 -6.70 -9.02 29.48
N GLN A 67 -7.41 -8.97 30.61
CA GLN A 67 -8.77 -8.42 30.70
C GLN A 67 -8.80 -6.91 30.99
N SER A 68 -7.68 -6.28 31.38
CA SER A 68 -7.66 -4.88 31.82
C SER A 68 -7.09 -3.87 30.82
N THR A 69 -6.76 -4.26 29.58
CA THR A 69 -6.59 -3.29 28.48
C THR A 69 -7.84 -3.26 27.63
N GLN A 70 -8.90 -2.66 28.16
CA GLN A 70 -10.00 -2.21 27.32
C GLN A 70 -9.41 -1.25 26.27
N PHE A 71 -9.33 -1.67 25.02
CA PHE A 71 -9.11 -0.77 23.89
C PHE A 71 -10.38 0.09 23.76
N THR A 72 -10.48 1.16 24.55
CA THR A 72 -11.70 1.96 24.73
C THR A 72 -12.04 2.89 23.57
N ASP A 73 -11.32 2.84 22.45
CA ASP A 73 -11.51 3.82 21.37
C ASP A 73 -11.47 3.18 19.97
N THR A 74 -12.34 2.20 19.74
CA THR A 74 -12.68 1.72 18.39
C THR A 74 -13.88 2.48 17.82
N THR A 75 -13.94 3.80 18.04
CA THR A 75 -15.09 4.62 17.68
C THR A 75 -15.38 4.51 16.17
N GLY A 76 -16.60 4.05 15.86
CA GLY A 76 -17.08 3.84 14.48
C GLY A 76 -16.73 2.48 13.86
N PHE A 77 -16.17 1.54 14.63
CA PHE A 77 -15.95 0.16 14.19
C PHE A 77 -17.24 -0.66 14.22
N ASP A 78 -17.55 -1.34 13.13
CA ASP A 78 -18.65 -2.31 13.05
C ASP A 78 -18.16 -3.72 13.41
N PHE A 79 -18.60 -4.23 14.55
CA PHE A 79 -18.22 -5.56 15.05
C PHE A 79 -18.62 -6.70 14.10
N ASN A 80 -19.75 -6.56 13.38
CA ASN A 80 -20.20 -7.59 12.46
C ASN A 80 -19.24 -7.69 11.28
N SER A 81 -18.99 -6.56 10.61
CA SER A 81 -18.02 -6.50 9.52
C SER A 81 -16.60 -6.81 9.98
N GLY A 82 -16.23 -6.40 11.20
CA GLY A 82 -14.91 -6.54 11.80
C GLY A 82 -14.53 -7.96 12.24
N SER A 83 -15.50 -8.87 12.34
CA SER A 83 -15.25 -10.27 12.71
C SER A 83 -14.55 -11.08 11.60
N VAL A 84 -14.62 -10.57 10.36
CA VAL A 84 -14.04 -11.17 9.18
C VAL A 84 -13.28 -10.13 8.36
N TRP A 85 -12.23 -10.56 7.67
CA TRP A 85 -11.62 -9.79 6.61
C TRP A 85 -11.82 -10.49 5.28
N ILE A 86 -11.90 -9.68 4.23
CA ILE A 86 -12.15 -10.13 2.87
C ILE A 86 -10.85 -10.05 2.08
N TYR A 87 -10.55 -11.14 1.37
CA TYR A 87 -9.48 -11.19 0.40
C TYR A 87 -10.07 -11.62 -0.97
N PRO A 88 -9.88 -10.83 -2.04
CA PRO A 88 -10.36 -11.19 -3.37
C PRO A 88 -9.55 -12.37 -3.93
N VAL A 89 -10.24 -13.39 -4.43
CA VAL A 89 -9.67 -14.54 -5.11
C VAL A 89 -10.34 -14.63 -6.48
N ASN A 90 -9.53 -14.61 -7.54
CA ASN A 90 -10.01 -14.65 -8.92
C ASN A 90 -9.49 -15.92 -9.58
N GLU A 91 -10.30 -16.57 -10.42
CA GLU A 91 -9.89 -17.80 -11.12
C GLU A 91 -8.63 -17.58 -11.98
N ASN A 92 -8.49 -16.38 -12.55
CA ASN A 92 -7.34 -15.99 -13.39
C ASN A 92 -6.12 -15.47 -12.60
N GLN A 93 -6.23 -15.28 -11.28
CA GLN A 93 -5.13 -14.84 -10.42
C GLN A 93 -5.17 -15.64 -9.10
N PRO A 94 -4.45 -16.78 -9.05
CA PRO A 94 -4.43 -17.59 -7.84
C PRO A 94 -3.82 -16.81 -6.68
N MET A 95 -4.35 -17.09 -5.49
CA MET A 95 -3.89 -16.52 -4.23
C MET A 95 -2.38 -16.75 -4.06
N ARG A 96 -1.62 -15.67 -3.89
CA ARG A 96 -0.19 -15.74 -3.57
C ARG A 96 -0.01 -15.69 -2.06
N SER A 97 0.60 -16.72 -1.48
CA SER A 97 0.78 -16.85 -0.03
C SER A 97 1.49 -15.66 0.61
N TYR A 98 2.52 -15.10 -0.06
CA TYR A 98 3.22 -13.91 0.43
C TYR A 98 2.30 -12.68 0.51
N GLN A 99 1.40 -12.48 -0.46
CA GLN A 99 0.47 -11.35 -0.46
C GLN A 99 -0.53 -11.49 0.69
N PHE A 100 -1.06 -12.69 0.88
CA PHE A 100 -1.99 -12.97 1.98
C PHE A 100 -1.37 -12.72 3.35
N SER A 101 -0.18 -13.27 3.59
CA SER A 101 0.55 -13.08 4.85
C SER A 101 0.86 -11.60 5.11
N ILE A 102 1.27 -10.86 4.07
CA ILE A 102 1.53 -9.42 4.20
C ILE A 102 0.24 -8.65 4.52
N VAL A 103 -0.86 -8.93 3.82
CA VAL A 103 -2.16 -8.28 4.08
C VAL A 103 -2.58 -8.52 5.53
N GLU A 104 -2.49 -9.75 6.02
CA GLU A 104 -2.81 -10.09 7.41
C GLU A 104 -2.02 -9.23 8.40
N GLN A 105 -0.70 -9.11 8.22
CA GLN A 105 0.12 -8.24 9.08
C GLN A 105 -0.29 -6.77 8.97
N CYS A 106 -0.61 -6.29 7.76
CA CYS A 106 -1.09 -4.93 7.53
C CYS A 106 -2.45 -4.63 8.18
N LEU A 107 -3.31 -5.63 8.42
CA LEU A 107 -4.57 -5.40 9.14
C LEU A 107 -4.33 -5.13 10.63
N HIS A 108 -3.32 -5.79 11.22
CA HIS A 108 -3.03 -5.72 12.66
C HIS A 108 -1.96 -4.70 13.06
N LYS A 109 -1.04 -4.36 12.17
CA LYS A 109 0.13 -3.52 12.49
C LYS A 109 0.36 -2.44 11.44
N ASN A 110 0.86 -1.29 11.88
CA ASN A 110 1.38 -0.28 10.96
C ASN A 110 2.62 -0.86 10.29
N THR A 111 2.54 -1.09 9.00
CA THR A 111 3.47 -1.98 8.29
C THR A 111 4.08 -1.28 7.10
N MET A 112 5.41 -1.36 7.00
CA MET A 112 6.12 -1.00 5.79
C MET A 112 6.32 -2.25 4.93
N VAL A 113 5.77 -2.24 3.72
CA VAL A 113 5.85 -3.32 2.75
C VAL A 113 6.91 -2.98 1.72
N VAL A 114 7.98 -3.77 1.73
CA VAL A 114 9.10 -3.68 0.80
C VAL A 114 9.01 -4.84 -0.17
N LEU A 115 8.55 -4.55 -1.39
CA LEU A 115 8.33 -5.54 -2.44
C LEU A 115 8.84 -5.03 -3.80
N PRO A 116 9.46 -5.87 -4.63
CA PRO A 116 9.82 -5.51 -6.00
C PRO A 116 8.61 -5.00 -6.81
N THR A 117 8.87 -4.18 -7.82
CA THR A 117 7.80 -3.68 -8.70
C THR A 117 7.19 -4.83 -9.49
N GLY A 118 5.86 -4.83 -9.63
CA GLY A 118 5.13 -5.95 -10.24
C GLY A 118 4.71 -7.05 -9.27
N MET A 119 5.17 -7.04 -8.02
CA MET A 119 4.82 -8.07 -7.02
C MET A 119 3.51 -7.79 -6.26
N GLY A 120 2.71 -6.82 -6.70
CA GLY A 120 1.36 -6.57 -6.18
C GLY A 120 1.28 -5.69 -4.93
N LYS A 121 2.15 -4.67 -4.80
CA LYS A 121 2.03 -3.65 -3.74
C LYS A 121 0.65 -2.96 -3.73
N THR A 122 0.17 -2.56 -4.91
CA THR A 122 -1.17 -1.97 -5.07
C THR A 122 -2.28 -2.95 -4.66
N PHE A 123 -2.13 -4.23 -4.98
CA PHE A 123 -3.08 -5.26 -4.58
C PHE A 123 -3.19 -5.35 -3.05
N ILE A 124 -2.06 -5.45 -2.35
CA ILE A 124 -2.04 -5.48 -0.87
C ILE A 124 -2.76 -4.25 -0.30
N ALA A 125 -2.46 -3.06 -0.82
CA ALA A 125 -3.13 -1.83 -0.37
C ALA A 125 -4.63 -1.85 -0.65
N ALA A 126 -5.07 -2.24 -1.84
CA ALA A 126 -6.49 -2.30 -2.19
C ALA A 126 -7.28 -3.21 -1.24
N VAL A 127 -6.73 -4.39 -0.91
CA VAL A 127 -7.35 -5.33 0.02
C VAL A 127 -7.45 -4.77 1.43
N VAL A 128 -6.37 -4.17 1.95
CA VAL A 128 -6.39 -3.57 3.29
C VAL A 128 -7.36 -2.40 3.35
N MET A 129 -7.33 -1.51 2.34
CA MET A 129 -8.26 -0.38 2.24
C MET A 129 -9.71 -0.83 2.20
N TYR A 130 -10.02 -1.90 1.46
CA TYR A 130 -11.37 -2.45 1.36
C TYR A 130 -11.90 -2.92 2.71
N ASN A 131 -11.06 -3.60 3.49
CA ASN A 131 -11.42 -4.07 4.82
C ASN A 131 -11.69 -2.90 5.78
N PHE A 132 -10.80 -1.90 5.83
CA PHE A 132 -11.05 -0.71 6.64
C PHE A 132 -12.26 0.09 6.19
N TYR A 133 -12.54 0.16 4.88
CA TYR A 133 -13.77 0.73 4.35
C TYR A 133 -15.01 -0.02 4.84
N ARG A 134 -14.99 -1.35 4.93
CA ARG A 134 -16.11 -2.13 5.48
C ARG A 134 -16.24 -1.99 6.99
N TRP A 135 -15.13 -2.11 7.70
CA TRP A 135 -15.08 -2.11 9.16
C TRP A 135 -15.43 -0.77 9.78
N TYR A 136 -15.24 0.33 9.05
CA TYR A 136 -15.57 1.67 9.52
C TYR A 136 -16.54 2.36 8.55
N PRO A 137 -17.87 2.11 8.65
CA PRO A 137 -18.90 2.69 7.78
C PRO A 137 -18.89 4.22 7.71
N LEU A 138 -18.46 4.91 8.77
CA LEU A 138 -18.31 6.38 8.82
C LEU A 138 -16.86 6.84 8.63
N GLY A 139 -15.91 5.90 8.64
CA GLY A 139 -14.49 6.18 8.49
C GLY A 139 -14.09 6.50 7.04
N LYS A 140 -12.90 7.05 6.93
CA LYS A 140 -12.25 7.47 5.69
C LYS A 140 -10.97 6.68 5.48
N THR A 141 -10.78 6.26 4.24
CA THR A 141 -9.58 5.55 3.80
C THR A 141 -8.88 6.36 2.73
N ILE A 142 -7.57 6.57 2.87
CA ILE A 142 -6.79 7.45 2.02
C ILE A 142 -5.65 6.67 1.37
N PHE A 143 -5.47 6.86 0.08
CA PHE A 143 -4.29 6.45 -0.66
C PHE A 143 -3.52 7.69 -1.12
N MET A 144 -2.28 7.83 -0.67
CA MET A 144 -1.40 8.91 -1.06
C MET A 144 -0.37 8.45 -2.09
N ALA A 145 -0.28 9.17 -3.20
CA ALA A 145 0.75 8.95 -4.21
C ALA A 145 1.49 10.27 -4.55
N PRO A 146 2.76 10.22 -4.96
CA PRO A 146 3.56 11.42 -5.16
C PRO A 146 3.13 12.29 -6.35
N THR A 147 2.46 11.72 -7.36
CA THR A 147 2.07 12.42 -8.59
C THR A 147 0.61 12.18 -8.96
N LYS A 148 0.00 13.13 -9.68
CA LYS A 148 -1.41 13.02 -10.13
C LYS A 148 -1.67 11.80 -11.05
N PRO A 149 -0.79 11.46 -12.01
CA PRO A 149 -1.01 10.26 -12.83
C PRO A 149 -1.04 8.98 -11.99
N LEU A 150 -0.16 8.87 -10.98
CA LEU A 150 -0.16 7.74 -10.06
C LEU A 150 -1.46 7.70 -9.25
N VAL A 151 -1.94 8.84 -8.74
CA VAL A 151 -3.24 8.91 -8.03
C VAL A 151 -4.38 8.30 -8.86
N ASN A 152 -4.50 8.69 -10.14
CA ASN A 152 -5.56 8.16 -11.00
C ASN A 152 -5.37 6.67 -11.30
N GLN A 153 -4.14 6.26 -11.63
CA GLN A 153 -3.81 4.86 -11.90
C GLN A 153 -4.14 3.96 -10.70
N GLN A 154 -3.79 4.38 -9.48
CA GLN A 154 -4.04 3.61 -8.27
C GLN A 154 -5.54 3.60 -7.90
N SER A 155 -6.27 4.68 -8.18
CA SER A 155 -7.73 4.72 -8.04
C SER A 155 -8.41 3.67 -8.92
N ASP A 156 -8.06 3.63 -10.20
CA ASP A 156 -8.63 2.67 -11.14
C ASP A 156 -8.21 1.24 -10.78
N ALA A 157 -6.95 1.02 -10.41
CA ALA A 157 -6.47 -0.29 -9.98
C ALA A 157 -7.22 -0.81 -8.74
N CYS A 158 -7.43 0.04 -7.72
CA CYS A 158 -8.19 -0.36 -6.53
C CYS A 158 -9.64 -0.74 -6.89
N TYR A 159 -10.29 0.03 -7.77
CA TYR A 159 -11.64 -0.30 -8.23
C TYR A 159 -11.70 -1.68 -8.88
N GLN A 160 -10.74 -2.00 -9.77
CA GLN A 160 -10.70 -3.28 -10.47
C GLN A 160 -10.43 -4.47 -9.54
N ILE A 161 -9.66 -4.28 -8.46
CA ILE A 161 -9.26 -5.37 -7.57
C ILE A 161 -10.36 -5.72 -6.55
N VAL A 162 -10.97 -4.73 -5.91
CA VAL A 162 -11.89 -4.95 -4.77
C VAL A 162 -13.32 -4.46 -5.01
N GLY A 163 -13.57 -3.74 -6.11
CA GLY A 163 -14.93 -3.32 -6.48
C GLY A 163 -15.57 -2.31 -5.51
N ILE A 164 -14.80 -1.46 -4.83
CA ILE A 164 -15.37 -0.36 -4.03
C ILE A 164 -16.25 0.51 -4.94
N PRO A 165 -17.49 0.85 -4.56
CA PRO A 165 -18.37 1.65 -5.41
C PRO A 165 -17.71 2.97 -5.83
N LYS A 166 -17.69 3.29 -7.13
CA LYS A 166 -17.15 4.57 -7.63
C LYS A 166 -17.83 5.79 -7.00
N ASN A 167 -19.07 5.64 -6.55
CA ASN A 167 -19.79 6.69 -5.83
C ASN A 167 -19.17 7.02 -4.47
N ASP A 168 -18.42 6.11 -3.85
CA ASP A 168 -17.75 6.34 -2.56
C ASP A 168 -16.28 6.74 -2.72
N MET A 169 -15.74 6.59 -3.94
CA MET A 169 -14.37 6.90 -4.29
C MET A 169 -14.25 8.31 -4.89
N THR A 170 -13.12 8.97 -4.66
CA THR A 170 -12.78 10.20 -5.39
C THR A 170 -11.28 10.37 -5.47
N SER A 171 -10.81 10.97 -6.58
CA SER A 171 -9.48 11.55 -6.63
C SER A 171 -9.54 13.05 -6.34
N MET A 172 -8.59 13.55 -5.56
CA MET A 172 -8.45 14.98 -5.29
C MET A 172 -7.12 15.51 -5.80
N THR A 173 -7.17 16.71 -6.38
CA THR A 173 -5.99 17.42 -6.85
C THR A 173 -5.95 18.83 -6.29
N GLY A 174 -4.75 19.41 -6.17
CA GLY A 174 -4.57 20.78 -5.66
C GLY A 174 -5.19 21.89 -6.52
N GLN A 175 -5.69 21.57 -7.73
CA GLN A 175 -6.41 22.53 -8.59
C GLN A 175 -7.91 22.62 -8.24
N MET A 176 -8.45 21.69 -7.46
CA MET A 176 -9.85 21.72 -7.08
C MET A 176 -10.11 22.82 -6.06
N ALA A 177 -11.20 23.58 -6.23
CA ALA A 177 -11.60 24.61 -5.27
C ALA A 177 -11.80 24.03 -3.86
N PRO A 178 -11.42 24.75 -2.78
CA PRO A 178 -11.57 24.28 -1.41
C PRO A 178 -13.00 23.82 -1.05
N GLU A 179 -14.03 24.57 -1.47
CA GLU A 179 -15.44 24.22 -1.24
C GLU A 179 -15.82 22.85 -1.84
N LYS A 180 -15.32 22.58 -3.06
CA LYS A 180 -15.53 21.29 -3.71
C LYS A 180 -14.83 20.16 -2.95
N ARG A 181 -13.62 20.40 -2.42
CA ARG A 181 -12.92 19.40 -1.59
C ARG A 181 -13.67 19.13 -0.28
N LYS A 182 -14.18 20.17 0.38
CA LYS A 182 -15.02 20.04 1.59
C LYS A 182 -16.26 19.18 1.32
N LEU A 183 -16.97 19.42 0.22
CA LEU A 183 -18.11 18.60 -0.17
C LEU A 183 -17.71 17.13 -0.39
N LEU A 184 -16.58 16.88 -1.05
CA LEU A 184 -16.08 15.53 -1.27
C LEU A 184 -15.68 14.84 0.04
N TRP A 185 -15.05 15.54 0.97
CA TRP A 185 -14.74 15.01 2.29
C TRP A 185 -16.00 14.56 3.05
N ASN A 186 -17.11 15.27 2.89
CA ASN A 186 -18.39 14.95 3.53
C ASN A 186 -19.16 13.82 2.85
N THR A 187 -19.05 13.70 1.52
CA THR A 187 -19.87 12.78 0.72
C THR A 187 -19.17 11.48 0.34
N LYS A 188 -17.83 11.46 0.37
CA LYS A 188 -17.00 10.32 -0.06
C LYS A 188 -16.29 9.69 1.13
N ARG A 189 -15.80 8.47 0.92
CA ARG A 189 -15.19 7.63 1.96
C ARG A 189 -13.80 7.14 1.58
N VAL A 190 -13.51 6.98 0.29
CA VAL A 190 -12.21 6.51 -0.20
C VAL A 190 -11.58 7.59 -1.08
N PHE A 191 -10.38 8.01 -0.70
CA PHE A 191 -9.72 9.18 -1.27
C PHE A 191 -8.38 8.80 -1.87
N PHE A 192 -8.15 9.21 -3.12
CA PHE A 192 -6.86 9.11 -3.79
C PHE A 192 -6.33 10.52 -4.01
N LEU A 193 -5.17 10.87 -3.44
CA LEU A 193 -4.69 12.24 -3.47
C LEU A 193 -3.17 12.34 -3.34
N THR A 194 -2.63 13.53 -3.64
CA THR A 194 -1.22 13.82 -3.36
C THR A 194 -1.08 14.31 -1.92
N PRO A 195 0.06 14.06 -1.25
CA PRO A 195 0.22 14.38 0.18
C PRO A 195 0.05 15.87 0.49
N GLN A 196 0.33 16.76 -0.47
CA GLN A 196 0.13 18.20 -0.32
C GLN A 196 -1.34 18.59 -0.18
N VAL A 197 -2.27 17.86 -0.82
CA VAL A 197 -3.71 18.17 -0.74
C VAL A 197 -4.22 17.91 0.67
N ILE A 198 -4.00 16.69 1.17
CA ILE A 198 -4.45 16.31 2.51
C ILE A 198 -3.74 17.10 3.61
N SER A 199 -2.42 17.35 3.49
CA SER A 199 -1.70 18.17 4.46
C SER A 199 -2.34 19.55 4.62
N ASN A 200 -2.67 20.20 3.51
CA ASN A 200 -3.34 21.51 3.54
C ASN A 200 -4.78 21.43 4.06
N ASP A 201 -5.52 20.38 3.75
CA ASP A 201 -6.92 20.23 4.16
C ASP A 201 -7.04 19.90 5.66
N ILE A 202 -6.09 19.13 6.24
CA ILE A 202 -5.98 18.91 7.68
C ILE A 202 -5.65 20.22 8.40
N LEU A 203 -4.63 20.95 7.93
CA LEU A 203 -4.23 22.24 8.52
C LEU A 203 -5.36 23.29 8.52
N ARG A 204 -6.29 23.19 7.56
CA ARG A 204 -7.46 24.07 7.47
C ARG A 204 -8.68 23.57 8.25
N GLY A 205 -8.60 22.40 8.89
CA GLY A 205 -9.75 21.75 9.54
C GLY A 205 -10.87 21.38 8.56
N THR A 206 -10.54 21.14 7.28
CA THR A 206 -11.53 20.76 6.26
C THR A 206 -11.90 19.28 6.36
N VAL A 207 -10.97 18.45 6.83
CA VAL A 207 -11.17 17.04 7.14
C VAL A 207 -10.94 16.82 8.63
N ASP A 208 -11.81 16.02 9.23
CA ASP A 208 -11.65 15.55 10.60
C ASP A 208 -10.70 14.35 10.62
N SER A 209 -9.57 14.49 11.32
CA SER A 209 -8.54 13.46 11.45
C SER A 209 -9.07 12.21 12.16
N ASP A 210 -10.08 12.31 13.04
CA ASP A 210 -10.64 11.17 13.79
C ASP A 210 -11.41 10.20 12.88
N LEU A 211 -11.91 10.71 11.76
CA LEU A 211 -12.58 9.89 10.75
C LEU A 211 -11.58 9.12 9.89
N ILE A 212 -10.28 9.45 9.89
CA ILE A 212 -9.28 8.76 9.08
C ILE A 212 -8.90 7.45 9.77
N LYS A 213 -9.23 6.30 9.16
CA LYS A 213 -8.99 4.98 9.76
C LYS A 213 -7.89 4.18 9.08
N CYS A 214 -7.60 4.46 7.82
CA CYS A 214 -6.54 3.79 7.07
C CYS A 214 -5.87 4.76 6.08
N VAL A 215 -4.54 4.76 6.08
CA VAL A 215 -3.70 5.59 5.21
C VAL A 215 -2.67 4.70 4.52
N VAL A 216 -2.72 4.67 3.19
CA VAL A 216 -1.71 4.03 2.34
C VAL A 216 -0.79 5.10 1.78
N ILE A 217 0.52 4.83 1.83
CA ILE A 217 1.56 5.72 1.32
C ILE A 217 2.32 4.97 0.24
N ASP A 218 2.16 5.39 -1.02
CA ASP A 218 2.94 4.88 -2.13
C ASP A 218 4.27 5.63 -2.27
N GLU A 219 5.32 4.92 -2.69
CA GLU A 219 6.69 5.41 -2.73
C GLU A 219 7.19 5.97 -1.38
N ALA A 220 6.96 5.21 -0.31
CA ALA A 220 7.27 5.62 1.06
C ALA A 220 8.74 6.01 1.29
N HIS A 221 9.67 5.53 0.44
CA HIS A 221 11.07 5.97 0.45
C HIS A 221 11.26 7.47 0.19
N LYS A 222 10.23 8.16 -0.33
CA LYS A 222 10.22 9.62 -0.50
C LYS A 222 9.90 10.37 0.79
N ALA A 223 9.50 9.69 1.86
CA ALA A 223 9.22 10.28 3.17
C ALA A 223 10.50 10.67 3.95
N LEU A 224 11.48 11.27 3.27
CA LEU A 224 12.74 11.71 3.86
C LEU A 224 12.67 13.20 4.22
N GLY A 225 13.25 13.56 5.36
CA GLY A 225 13.24 14.95 5.85
C GLY A 225 11.81 15.44 6.14
N ASP A 226 11.49 16.65 5.70
CA ASP A 226 10.19 17.30 5.93
C ASP A 226 9.22 17.13 4.76
N TYR A 227 9.33 15.99 4.08
CA TYR A 227 8.42 15.67 2.99
C TYR A 227 6.96 15.62 3.49
N ALA A 228 6.03 15.96 2.59
CA ALA A 228 4.62 16.14 2.93
C ALA A 228 3.97 14.89 3.57
N PHE A 229 4.46 13.68 3.29
CA PHE A 229 3.98 12.46 3.97
C PHE A 229 4.13 12.52 5.49
N CYS A 230 5.30 12.93 5.98
CA CYS A 230 5.60 12.97 7.40
C CYS A 230 4.66 13.93 8.13
N LYS A 231 4.46 15.12 7.56
CA LYS A 231 3.57 16.15 8.12
C LYS A 231 2.13 15.67 8.23
N VAL A 232 1.67 14.91 7.24
CA VAL A 232 0.30 14.34 7.25
C VAL A 232 0.14 13.36 8.39
N ILE A 233 1.09 12.42 8.55
CA ILE A 233 1.01 11.41 9.62
C ILE A 233 1.12 12.06 11.00
N GLU A 234 2.03 13.03 11.16
CA GLU A 234 2.18 13.80 12.38
C GLU A 234 0.86 14.50 12.76
N SER A 235 0.27 15.29 11.85
CA SER A 235 -1.00 15.98 12.10
C SER A 235 -2.19 15.05 12.35
N ILE A 236 -2.23 13.87 11.72
CA ILE A 236 -3.25 12.87 12.03
C ILE A 236 -3.04 12.32 13.44
N SER A 237 -1.79 11.97 13.79
CA SER A 237 -1.45 11.34 15.08
C SER A 237 -1.66 12.23 16.30
N GLU A 238 -1.64 13.55 16.12
CA GLU A 238 -1.94 14.52 17.17
C GLU A 238 -3.40 14.45 17.63
N SER A 239 -4.33 14.16 16.72
CA SER A 239 -5.77 14.11 17.00
C SER A 239 -6.28 12.69 17.15
N ASN A 240 -5.81 11.79 16.29
CA ASN A 240 -6.30 10.42 16.17
C ASN A 240 -5.17 9.41 16.40
N LYS A 241 -5.29 8.61 17.46
CA LYS A 241 -4.32 7.55 17.78
C LYS A 241 -4.64 6.20 17.13
N ASN A 242 -5.84 6.05 16.57
CA ASN A 242 -6.41 4.79 16.12
C ASN A 242 -6.63 4.79 14.60
N PHE A 243 -5.52 4.73 13.88
CA PHE A 243 -5.51 4.61 12.42
C PHE A 243 -4.41 3.66 11.93
N ARG A 244 -4.65 3.03 10.78
CA ARG A 244 -3.71 2.10 10.14
C ARG A 244 -2.85 2.81 9.11
N ILE A 245 -1.56 2.48 9.11
CA ILE A 245 -0.61 2.94 8.08
C ILE A 245 -0.06 1.74 7.30
N ILE A 246 -0.14 1.82 5.97
CA ILE A 246 0.57 0.91 5.07
C ILE A 246 1.53 1.73 4.21
N ALA A 247 2.83 1.54 4.43
CA ALA A 247 3.88 2.22 3.67
C ALA A 247 4.42 1.28 2.59
N LEU A 248 4.15 1.57 1.32
CA LEU A 248 4.58 0.77 0.18
C LEU A 248 5.88 1.33 -0.41
N THR A 249 6.86 0.47 -0.64
CA THR A 249 8.06 0.86 -1.38
C THR A 249 8.71 -0.32 -2.09
N ALA A 250 9.39 -0.06 -3.21
CA ALA A 250 10.27 -1.05 -3.83
C ALA A 250 11.65 -1.13 -3.16
N THR A 251 12.09 -0.01 -2.57
CA THR A 251 13.40 0.11 -1.93
C THR A 251 13.25 0.90 -0.65
N PRO A 252 13.70 0.42 0.52
CA PRO A 252 13.52 1.14 1.78
C PRO A 252 14.40 2.41 1.86
N GLY A 253 15.49 2.46 1.11
CA GLY A 253 16.49 3.54 1.13
C GLY A 253 17.90 2.94 1.20
N SER A 254 18.93 3.71 0.84
CA SER A 254 20.33 3.26 0.87
C SER A 254 21.06 3.55 2.19
N ASP A 255 20.54 4.48 3.00
CA ASP A 255 21.12 4.85 4.30
C ASP A 255 20.22 4.36 5.45
N ILE A 256 20.80 3.56 6.34
CA ILE A 256 20.13 3.00 7.53
C ILE A 256 19.51 4.12 8.38
N LYS A 257 20.18 5.26 8.54
CA LYS A 257 19.64 6.39 9.33
C LYS A 257 18.41 6.98 8.68
N ALA A 258 18.45 7.10 7.36
CA ALA A 258 17.32 7.57 6.56
C ALA A 258 16.12 6.62 6.70
N VAL A 259 16.34 5.30 6.61
CA VAL A 259 15.27 4.29 6.81
C VAL A 259 14.68 4.38 8.21
N GLN A 260 15.52 4.47 9.26
CA GLN A 260 15.04 4.60 10.64
C GLN A 260 14.20 5.86 10.85
N ASN A 261 14.58 6.96 10.21
CA ASN A 261 13.81 8.20 10.27
C ASN A 261 12.42 8.03 9.64
N VAL A 262 12.32 7.35 8.49
CA VAL A 262 11.04 7.02 7.85
C VAL A 262 10.17 6.16 8.77
N ILE A 263 10.75 5.11 9.37
CA ILE A 263 10.03 4.21 10.30
C ILE A 263 9.42 5.00 11.45
N ASN A 264 10.22 5.87 12.09
CA ASN A 264 9.77 6.67 13.23
C ASN A 264 8.69 7.67 12.83
N LYS A 265 8.89 8.42 11.73
CA LYS A 265 7.96 9.47 11.28
C LYS A 265 6.63 8.89 10.76
N LEU A 266 6.66 7.71 10.16
CA LEU A 266 5.47 7.03 9.66
C LEU A 266 4.84 6.08 10.68
N LEU A 267 5.29 6.09 11.95
CA LEU A 267 4.77 5.26 13.04
C LEU A 267 4.68 3.78 12.66
N ILE A 268 5.72 3.29 11.97
CA ILE A 268 5.80 1.91 11.50
C ILE A 268 6.25 1.00 12.64
N SER A 269 5.47 -0.04 12.88
CA SER A 269 5.71 -1.05 13.92
C SER A 269 6.28 -2.36 13.37
N HIS A 270 6.10 -2.61 12.07
CA HIS A 270 6.46 -3.88 11.44
C HIS A 270 6.97 -3.65 10.01
N ILE A 271 7.92 -4.45 9.55
CA ILE A 271 8.47 -4.36 8.19
C ILE A 271 8.32 -5.74 7.54
N GLU A 272 7.58 -5.78 6.44
CA GLU A 272 7.49 -6.93 5.57
C GLU A 272 8.42 -6.73 4.38
N LEU A 273 9.56 -7.41 4.40
CA LEU A 273 10.53 -7.38 3.31
C LEU A 273 10.50 -8.71 2.56
N ARG A 274 10.36 -8.62 1.23
CA ARG A 274 10.67 -9.73 0.33
C ARG A 274 11.53 -9.21 -0.82
N SER A 275 12.55 -9.97 -1.16
CA SER A 275 13.43 -9.75 -2.32
C SER A 275 13.04 -10.68 -3.47
N ASP A 276 13.59 -10.43 -4.66
CA ASP A 276 13.46 -11.36 -5.80
C ASP A 276 14.00 -12.77 -5.47
N ASP A 277 14.94 -12.86 -4.52
CA ASP A 277 15.51 -14.12 -4.03
C ASP A 277 14.66 -14.82 -2.97
N SER A 278 13.57 -14.20 -2.48
CA SER A 278 12.73 -14.81 -1.45
C SER A 278 11.99 -16.03 -2.00
N ILE A 279 12.01 -17.14 -1.28
CA ILE A 279 11.49 -18.45 -1.72
C ILE A 279 10.03 -18.35 -2.17
N ASP A 280 9.23 -17.54 -1.47
CA ASP A 280 7.82 -17.30 -1.74
C ASP A 280 7.57 -16.39 -2.96
N ILE A 281 8.56 -15.61 -3.39
CA ILE A 281 8.52 -14.73 -4.58
C ILE A 281 9.12 -15.39 -5.83
N GLN A 282 10.16 -16.23 -5.70
CA GLN A 282 10.87 -16.81 -6.84
C GLN A 282 9.93 -17.50 -7.84
N GLN A 283 8.89 -18.17 -7.36
CA GLN A 283 7.86 -18.83 -8.19
C GLN A 283 7.02 -17.86 -9.05
N TYR A 284 7.02 -16.56 -8.72
CA TYR A 284 6.30 -15.51 -9.44
C TYR A 284 7.24 -14.52 -10.14
N SER A 285 8.55 -14.64 -9.91
CA SER A 285 9.55 -13.83 -10.59
C SER A 285 9.77 -14.40 -11.99
N ASN A 286 9.43 -13.63 -13.02
CA ASN A 286 9.78 -14.01 -14.38
C ASN A 286 11.31 -14.00 -14.49
N ASN A 287 11.90 -15.17 -14.78
CA ASN A 287 13.33 -15.27 -15.05
C ASN A 287 13.69 -14.33 -16.20
N ARG A 288 14.27 -13.17 -15.86
CA ARG A 288 14.78 -12.25 -16.85
C ARG A 288 16.17 -12.70 -17.24
N THR A 289 16.32 -13.28 -18.43
CA THR A 289 17.63 -13.46 -19.06
C THR A 289 18.18 -12.08 -19.41
N VAL A 290 19.23 -11.66 -18.70
CA VAL A 290 19.93 -10.39 -18.97
C VAL A 290 21.13 -10.68 -19.84
N ASP A 291 20.98 -10.52 -21.16
CA ASP A 291 22.08 -10.59 -22.10
C ASP A 291 22.88 -9.28 -22.04
N LYS A 292 23.99 -9.29 -21.30
CA LYS A 292 24.85 -8.13 -21.15
C LYS A 292 25.79 -8.01 -22.35
N TYR A 293 25.46 -7.13 -23.28
CA TYR A 293 26.37 -6.72 -24.35
C TYR A 293 27.28 -5.60 -23.88
N VAL A 294 28.56 -5.90 -23.69
CA VAL A 294 29.57 -4.88 -23.39
C VAL A 294 30.04 -4.28 -24.71
N LEU A 295 29.56 -3.07 -25.01
CA LEU A 295 30.01 -2.32 -26.18
C LEU A 295 31.30 -1.57 -25.86
N SER A 296 32.35 -1.85 -26.62
CA SER A 296 33.57 -1.04 -26.60
C SER A 296 33.27 0.34 -27.19
N LEU A 297 33.67 1.40 -26.46
CA LEU A 297 33.57 2.77 -26.97
C LEU A 297 34.47 2.92 -28.20
N SER A 298 33.96 3.55 -29.26
CA SER A 298 34.77 3.90 -30.43
C SER A 298 35.79 4.99 -30.10
N ASP A 299 36.85 5.10 -30.90
CA ASP A 299 37.90 6.11 -30.74
C ASP A 299 37.36 7.54 -30.76
N GLU A 300 36.30 7.80 -31.52
CA GLU A 300 35.62 9.09 -31.58
C GLU A 300 34.95 9.43 -30.24
N ILE A 301 34.22 8.47 -29.65
CA ILE A 301 33.57 8.64 -28.35
C ILE A 301 34.62 8.81 -27.25
N LEU A 302 35.73 8.08 -27.32
CA LEU A 302 36.85 8.23 -26.39
C LEU A 302 37.48 9.62 -26.47
N LYS A 303 37.67 10.18 -27.68
CA LYS A 303 38.16 11.54 -27.87
C LYS A 303 37.23 12.58 -27.24
N ILE A 304 35.92 12.48 -27.50
CA ILE A 304 34.92 13.37 -26.92
C ILE A 304 34.89 13.27 -25.40
N ARG A 305 34.87 12.04 -24.86
CA ARG A 305 34.90 11.78 -23.42
C ARG A 305 36.14 12.39 -22.76
N ASN A 306 37.31 12.23 -23.38
CA ASN A 306 38.57 12.76 -22.87
C ASN A 306 38.61 14.30 -22.95
N ALA A 307 38.06 14.90 -24.00
CA ALA A 307 37.91 16.35 -24.11
C ALA A 307 36.96 16.88 -23.02
N TYR A 308 35.84 16.21 -22.79
CA TYR A 308 34.88 16.54 -21.73
C TYR A 308 35.53 16.44 -20.34
N TYR A 309 36.26 15.35 -20.04
CA TYR A 309 36.96 15.20 -18.77
C TYR A 309 37.98 16.31 -18.53
N LYS A 310 38.74 16.71 -19.56
CA LYS A 310 39.69 17.83 -19.45
C LYS A 310 38.98 19.14 -19.08
N THR A 311 37.90 19.48 -19.78
CA THR A 311 37.12 20.69 -19.48
C THR A 311 36.49 20.63 -18.10
N PHE A 312 35.92 19.49 -17.72
CA PHE A 312 35.29 19.30 -16.41
C PHE A 312 36.27 19.45 -15.25
N PHE A 313 37.49 18.88 -15.38
CA PHE A 313 38.54 19.03 -14.37
C PHE A 313 39.05 20.47 -14.26
N VAL A 314 39.12 21.21 -15.37
CA VAL A 314 39.47 22.63 -15.36
C VAL A 314 38.38 23.44 -14.65
N LEU A 315 37.10 23.19 -14.92
CA LEU A 315 35.98 23.86 -14.25
C LEU A 315 35.91 23.56 -12.75
N GLN A 316 36.22 22.32 -12.33
CA GLN A 316 36.33 21.99 -10.90
C GLN A 316 37.47 22.71 -10.18
N LYS A 317 38.57 23.04 -10.88
CA LYS A 317 39.68 23.81 -10.32
C LYS A 317 39.39 25.31 -10.24
N VAL A 318 38.53 25.84 -11.10
CA VAL A 318 38.13 27.26 -11.11
C VAL A 318 37.02 27.55 -10.09
N ASN A 319 36.23 26.55 -9.71
CA ASN A 319 35.17 26.65 -8.69
C ASN A 319 35.62 26.31 -7.25
N LYS A 320 36.94 26.32 -6.98
CA LYS A 320 37.54 26.28 -5.64
C LYS A 320 38.24 27.60 -5.36
#